data_AF-A0A7K3H6G0-F1
#
_entry.id   AF-A0A7K3H6G0-F1
#
_cell.length_a   1.000
_cell.length_b   1.000
_cell.length_c   1.000
_cell.angle_alpha   90.00
_cell.angle_beta   90.00
_cell.angle_gamma   90.00
#
_symmetry.space_group_name_H-M   'P 1'
#
loop_
_entity.id
_entity.type
_entity.pdbx_description
1 polymer ?
#
loop_
_entity_poly.entity_id
_entity_poly.type
_entity_poly.pdbx_seq_one_letter_code
_entity_poly.pdbx_strand_id
1 'polypeptide(L)' 'MASRTRTSAKDRPSYRCTECGWTTAKWLGRCPECQTWGTVEEAGGAPAVRTTAPGRVSTAALP' A
#
# COMPACT_ATOMS: atom_id res chain seq x y z
N MET A 1 28.03 12.95 -11.86
CA MET A 1 26.85 13.55 -11.21
C MET A 1 25.86 12.44 -10.89
N ALA A 2 25.79 12.00 -9.63
CA ALA A 2 24.95 10.88 -9.24
C ALA A 2 23.51 11.34 -8.98
N SER A 3 22.66 11.25 -10.00
CA SER A 3 21.22 11.43 -9.85
C SER A 3 20.65 10.22 -9.11
N ARG A 4 20.48 10.35 -7.78
CA ARG A 4 19.73 9.38 -7.00
C ARG A 4 18.26 9.53 -7.36
N THR A 5 17.79 8.67 -8.26
CA THR A 5 16.38 8.48 -8.55
C THR A 5 15.71 8.09 -7.24
N ARG A 6 14.97 9.04 -6.63
CA ARG A 6 14.14 8.76 -5.45
C ARG A 6 13.00 7.86 -5.90
N THR A 7 13.17 6.56 -5.67
CA THR A 7 12.10 5.57 -5.84
C THR A 7 10.92 5.99 -4.95
N SER A 8 9.81 6.30 -5.63
CA SER A 8 8.58 6.80 -5.04
C SER A 8 8.12 5.98 -3.84
N ALA A 9 7.81 6.68 -2.75
CA ALA A 9 7.04 6.21 -1.60
C ALA A 9 5.57 5.97 -1.98
N LYS A 10 5.35 5.25 -3.08
CA LYS A 10 4.04 4.95 -3.61
C LYS A 10 3.58 3.64 -3.00
N ASP A 11 2.38 3.63 -2.42
CA ASP A 11 1.59 2.43 -2.14
C ASP A 11 1.98 1.60 -0.92
N ARG A 12 2.36 2.24 0.19
CA ARG A 12 2.26 1.54 1.48
C ARG A 12 0.89 1.87 2.08
N PRO A 13 0.04 0.87 2.37
CA PRO A 13 -1.20 1.12 3.10
C PRO A 13 -0.81 1.68 4.45
N SER A 14 -1.19 2.93 4.69
CA SER A 14 -1.08 3.58 5.99
C SER A 14 -2.48 3.66 6.58
N TYR A 15 -2.63 3.32 7.84
CA TYR A 15 -3.86 3.43 8.59
C TYR A 15 -3.68 4.54 9.63
N ARG A 16 -4.69 5.37 9.83
CA ARG A 16 -4.70 6.48 10.77
C ARG A 16 -5.88 6.34 11.73
N CYS A 17 -5.74 6.81 12.95
CA CYS A 17 -6.86 6.96 13.87
C CYS A 17 -7.46 8.37 13.74
N THR A 18 -8.78 8.46 13.59
CA THR A 18 -9.53 9.74 13.50
C THR A 18 -9.51 10.53 14.82
N GLU A 19 -9.42 9.84 15.96
CA GLU A 19 -9.54 10.46 17.29
C GLU A 19 -8.21 11.03 17.81
N CYS A 20 -7.13 10.25 17.69
CA CYS A 20 -5.83 10.61 18.26
C CYS A 20 -4.76 10.90 17.20
N GLY A 21 -5.02 10.61 15.93
CA GLY A 21 -4.05 10.80 14.84
C GLY A 21 -2.96 9.74 14.76
N TRP A 22 -3.01 8.67 15.56
CA TRP A 22 -2.05 7.58 15.52
C TRP A 22 -2.00 6.90 14.14
N THR A 23 -0.82 6.55 13.63
CA THR A 23 -0.65 5.93 12.31
C THR A 23 0.13 4.63 12.34
N THR A 24 -0.25 3.66 11.50
CA THR A 24 0.42 2.35 11.36
C THR A 24 0.39 1.83 9.94
N ALA A 25 1.31 0.94 9.60
CA ALA A 25 1.33 0.24 8.31
C ALA A 25 0.45 -1.02 8.28
N LYS A 26 -0.13 -1.42 9.42
CA LYS A 26 -0.94 -2.65 9.55
C LYS A 26 -2.29 -2.35 10.19
N TRP A 27 -3.38 -2.83 9.59
CA TRP A 27 -4.71 -2.72 10.19
C TRP A 27 -4.75 -3.51 11.49
N LEU A 28 -5.11 -2.84 12.59
CA LEU A 28 -5.22 -3.45 13.92
C LEU A 28 -6.68 -3.62 14.37
N GLY A 29 -7.65 -2.96 13.72
CA GLY A 29 -9.07 -2.93 14.12
C GLY A 29 -9.36 -2.10 15.39
N ARG A 30 -8.41 -2.06 16.34
CA ARG A 30 -8.44 -1.21 17.54
C ARG A 30 -7.24 -0.25 17.55
N CYS A 31 -7.49 1.01 17.90
CA CYS A 31 -6.46 2.01 18.17
C CYS A 31 -5.66 1.65 19.45
N PRO A 32 -4.31 1.53 19.43
CA PRO A 32 -3.54 1.19 20.62
C PRO A 32 -3.42 2.35 21.63
N GLU A 33 -3.50 3.60 21.17
CA GLU A 33 -3.47 4.78 22.05
C GLU A 33 -4.81 4.99 22.76
N CYS A 34 -5.89 5.02 21.97
CA CYS A 34 -7.22 5.38 22.42
C CYS A 34 -8.12 4.18 22.75
N GLN A 35 -7.68 2.95 22.45
CA GLN A 35 -8.37 1.69 22.72
C GLN A 35 -9.78 1.56 22.11
N THR A 36 -10.19 2.49 21.25
CA THR A 36 -11.47 2.50 20.55
C THR A 36 -11.45 1.60 19.31
N TRP A 37 -12.59 0.97 19.05
CA TRP A 37 -12.85 0.22 17.83
C TRP A 37 -13.50 1.10 16.76
N GLY A 38 -13.14 0.89 15.49
CA GLY A 38 -13.76 1.59 14.36
C GLY A 38 -13.26 3.01 14.10
N THR A 39 -12.31 3.51 14.90
CA THR A 39 -11.66 4.82 14.68
C THR A 39 -10.45 4.75 13.75
N VAL A 40 -10.00 3.55 13.40
CA VAL A 40 -8.88 3.31 12.48
C VAL A 40 -9.41 3.35 11.03
N GLU A 41 -8.94 4.32 10.25
CA GLU A 41 -9.24 4.54 8.83
C GLU A 41 -8.01 4.25 7.96
N GLU A 42 -8.22 3.87 6.69
CA GLU A 42 -7.14 3.71 5.72
C GLU A 42 -6.76 5.08 5.12
N ALA A 43 -5.57 5.57 5.47
CA ALA A 43 -5.01 6.84 5.01
C ALA A 43 -4.09 6.72 3.79
N GLY A 44 -3.70 5.51 3.40
CA GLY A 44 -2.82 5.24 2.26
C GLY A 44 -3.60 4.57 1.15
N GLY A 45 -3.75 5.25 0.01
CA GLY A 45 -4.51 4.75 -1.14
C GLY A 45 -4.13 3.32 -1.52
N ALA A 46 -5.15 2.55 -1.93
CA ALA A 46 -5.05 1.15 -2.32
C ALA A 46 -3.79 0.91 -3.14
N PRO A 47 -3.04 -0.17 -2.84
CA PRO A 47 -1.77 -0.40 -3.48
C PRO A 47 -1.99 -0.43 -4.99
N ALA A 48 -1.34 0.49 -5.72
CA ALA A 48 -1.39 0.50 -7.17
C ALA A 48 -1.06 -0.92 -7.66
N VAL A 49 -2.07 -1.59 -8.20
CA VAL A 49 -1.95 -2.96 -8.69
C VAL A 49 -0.89 -2.93 -9.79
N ARG A 50 0.30 -3.42 -9.47
CA ARG A 50 1.40 -3.51 -10.44
C ARG A 50 1.18 -4.74 -11.30
N THR A 51 0.24 -4.63 -12.22
CA THR A 51 0.04 -5.64 -13.24
C THR A 51 1.14 -5.48 -14.29
N THR A 52 2.05 -6.43 -14.36
CA THR A 52 2.95 -6.56 -15.50
C THR A 52 2.16 -7.05 -16.70
N ALA A 53 2.17 -6.30 -17.79
CA ALA A 53 1.53 -6.73 -19.03
C ALA A 53 2.14 -8.08 -19.48
N PRO A 54 1.31 -9.04 -19.93
CA PRO A 54 1.83 -10.29 -20.47
C PRO A 54 2.69 -9.99 -21.69
N GLY A 55 3.85 -10.64 -21.78
CA GLY A 55 4.71 -10.57 -22.96
C GLY A 55 3.98 -11.10 -24.20
N ARG A 56 4.28 -10.55 -25.37
CA ARG A 56 3.80 -11.11 -26.64
C ARG A 56 4.38 -12.53 -26.79
N VAL A 57 3.52 -13.52 -26.96
CA VAL A 57 3.96 -14.89 -27.25
C VAL A 57 4.34 -14.97 -28.73
N SER A 58 5.63 -15.15 -29.00
CA SER A 58 6.19 -15.14 -30.37
C SER A 58 6.20 -16.52 -31.04
N THR A 59 5.94 -17.59 -30.29
CA THR A 59 5.98 -18.97 -30.81
C THR A 59 4.66 -19.69 -30.56
N ALA A 60 4.23 -20.48 -31.54
CA ALA A 60 3.11 -21.40 -31.35
C ALA A 60 3.53 -22.52 -30.39
N ALA A 61 2.60 -22.96 -29.53
CA ALA A 61 2.81 -24.15 -28.71
C ALA A 61 2.78 -25.40 -29.60
N LEU A 62 3.76 -26.28 -29.43
CA LEU A 62 3.78 -27.61 -30.08
C LEU A 62 3.04 -28.61 -29.19
N PRO A 63 2.33 -29.59 -29.78
CA PRO A 63 1.56 -30.61 -29.05
C PRO A 63 2.46 -31.59 -28.28
#